data_AF-A0A3C0AMN6-F1
#
_entry.id   AF-A0A3C0AMN6-F1
#
_cell.length_a   1.000
_cell.length_b   1.000
_cell.length_c   1.000
_cell.angle_alpha   90.00
_cell.angle_beta   90.00
_cell.angle_gamma   90.00
#
_symmetry.space_group_name_H-M   'P 1'
#
loop_
_entity.id
_entity.type
_entity.pdbx_description
1 polymer ?
#
loop_
_entity_poly.entity_id
_entity_poly.type
_entity_poly.pdbx_seq_one_letter_code
_entity_poly.pdbx_strand_id
1 'polypeptide(L)'
;SILSESTFRAMIAATIATLLLTPYLIQLAPGAADLIRRFLQRNSNQPDALTAATLANPEQVTKAESDYILILGFGPAGQRVAGELLQVGLKKIVVIDLNHENLHVARQYGLQAQLGDATQIEVLEHAGLYRARLVIITLPSPTIGRQIIHLVRQLAPGTSLYVRCRYHLHHW
;
A
#
# COMPACT_ATOMS: atom_id res chain seq x y z
N SER A 1 -7.63 -29.37 50.06
CA SER A 1 -7.57 -28.01 49.48
C SER A 1 -6.46 -27.99 48.43
N ILE A 2 -6.80 -28.24 47.16
CA ILE A 2 -5.81 -28.60 46.10
C ILE A 2 -5.03 -27.38 45.56
N LEU A 3 -5.34 -26.16 46.01
CA LEU A 3 -4.52 -24.98 45.79
C LEU A 3 -4.41 -24.22 47.10
N SER A 4 -3.18 -24.04 47.59
CA SER A 4 -2.91 -23.11 48.69
C SER A 4 -3.37 -21.71 48.28
N GLU A 5 -4.08 -21.02 49.16
CA GLU A 5 -4.58 -19.66 48.91
C GLU A 5 -3.44 -18.70 48.50
N SER A 6 -2.21 -18.97 48.95
CA SER A 6 -1.01 -18.25 48.55
C SER A 6 -0.65 -18.44 47.07
N THR A 7 -0.76 -19.65 46.53
CA THR A 7 -0.43 -19.97 45.13
C THR A 7 -1.44 -19.33 44.18
N PHE A 8 -2.73 -19.36 44.54
CA PHE A 8 -3.79 -18.73 43.74
C PHE A 8 -3.62 -17.20 43.66
N ARG A 9 -3.33 -16.56 44.81
CA ARG A 9 -3.02 -15.12 44.86
C ARG A 9 -1.78 -14.76 44.04
N ALA A 10 -0.74 -15.60 44.08
CA ALA A 10 0.48 -15.38 43.30
C ALA A 10 0.24 -15.49 41.78
N MET A 11 -0.58 -16.44 41.34
CA MET A 11 -0.95 -16.57 39.92
C MET A 11 -1.72 -15.34 39.43
N ILE A 12 -2.75 -14.89 40.17
CA ILE A 12 -3.51 -13.68 39.81
C ILE A 12 -2.60 -12.45 39.78
N ALA A 13 -1.73 -12.29 40.78
CA ALA A 13 -0.78 -11.18 40.81
C ALA A 13 0.15 -11.17 39.59
N ALA A 14 0.66 -12.35 39.19
CA ALA A 14 1.51 -12.48 38.00
C ALA A 14 0.76 -12.15 36.70
N THR A 15 -0.50 -12.58 36.55
CA THR A 15 -1.32 -12.24 35.38
C THR A 15 -1.60 -10.75 35.31
N ILE A 16 -2.02 -10.12 36.41
CA ILE A 16 -2.28 -8.68 36.48
C ILE A 16 -1.00 -7.90 36.18
N ALA A 17 0.13 -8.30 36.77
CA ALA A 17 1.43 -7.67 36.51
C ALA A 17 1.83 -7.75 35.03
N THR A 18 1.60 -8.90 34.38
CA THR A 18 1.93 -9.11 32.96
C THR A 18 1.05 -8.25 32.05
N LEU A 19 -0.25 -8.16 32.35
CA LEU A 19 -1.21 -7.32 31.63
C LEU A 19 -0.87 -5.83 31.75
N LEU A 20 -0.43 -5.38 32.93
CA LEU A 20 0.00 -3.99 33.15
C LEU A 20 1.38 -3.68 32.56
N LEU A 21 2.26 -4.67 32.44
CA LEU A 21 3.59 -4.48 31.86
C LEU A 21 3.54 -4.31 30.33
N THR A 22 2.58 -4.97 29.68
CA THR A 22 2.44 -4.97 28.20
C THR A 22 2.29 -3.57 27.58
N PRO A 23 1.40 -2.67 28.04
CA PRO A 23 1.28 -1.33 27.46
C PRO A 23 2.54 -0.48 27.65
N TYR A 24 3.28 -0.68 28.73
CA TYR A 24 4.54 0.02 28.98
C TYR A 24 5.64 -0.43 28.00
N LEU A 25 5.72 -1.73 27.72
CA LEU A 25 6.60 -2.26 26.67
C LEU A 25 6.26 -1.69 25.29
N ILE A 26 4.98 -1.56 24.95
CA ILE A 26 4.51 -0.96 23.68
C ILE A 26 4.86 0.54 23.63
N GLN A 27 4.80 1.26 24.76
CA GLN A 27 5.14 2.68 24.82
C GLN A 27 6.65 2.96 24.70
N LEU A 28 7.50 2.04 25.15
CA LEU A 28 8.96 2.08 24.90
C LEU A 28 9.35 1.59 23.50
N ALA A 29 8.48 0.84 22.82
CA ALA A 29 8.75 0.27 21.50
C ALA A 29 9.13 1.29 20.42
N PRO A 30 8.51 2.49 20.27
CA PRO A 30 8.93 3.45 19.25
C PRO A 30 10.38 3.94 19.45
N GLY A 31 10.83 4.11 20.71
CA GLY A 31 12.22 4.49 21.01
C GLY A 31 13.24 3.36 20.79
N ALA A 32 12.85 2.11 21.10
CA ALA A 32 13.67 0.94 20.85
C ALA A 32 13.73 0.59 19.36
N ALA A 33 12.66 0.83 18.60
CA ALA A 33 12.61 0.62 17.16
C ALA A 33 13.65 1.48 16.43
N ASP A 34 13.84 2.74 16.84
CA ASP A 34 14.85 3.62 16.25
C ASP A 34 16.29 3.18 16.60
N LEU A 35 16.50 2.69 17.82
CA LEU A 35 17.80 2.15 18.26
C LEU A 35 18.16 0.85 17.51
N ILE A 36 17.19 -0.05 17.39
CA ILE A 36 17.29 -1.32 16.66
C ILE A 36 17.50 -1.08 15.17
N ARG A 37 16.78 -0.09 14.59
CA ARG A 37 17.01 0.39 13.21
C ARG A 37 18.43 0.90 13.04
N ARG A 38 18.94 1.76 13.93
CA ARG A 38 20.33 2.27 13.86
C ARG A 38 21.38 1.16 13.98
N PHE A 39 21.11 0.12 14.77
CA PHE A 39 22.02 -1.01 14.91
C PHE A 39 21.96 -1.97 13.71
N LEU A 40 20.77 -2.26 13.18
CA LEU A 40 20.56 -3.11 11.99
C LEU A 40 20.94 -2.41 10.67
N GLN A 41 20.77 -1.09 10.55
CA GLN A 41 21.18 -0.29 9.38
C GLN A 41 22.70 -0.13 9.24
N ARG A 42 23.50 -0.51 10.25
CA ARG A 42 24.96 -0.56 10.12
C ARG A 42 25.43 -1.61 9.09
N ASN A 43 24.60 -2.60 8.75
CA ASN A 43 25.03 -3.74 7.91
C ASN A 43 24.17 -4.01 6.66
N SER A 44 23.26 -3.12 6.26
CA SER A 44 22.55 -3.29 4.98
C SER A 44 22.23 -1.95 4.32
N ASN A 45 22.73 -1.81 3.09
CA ASN A 45 22.65 -0.61 2.27
C ASN A 45 21.27 -0.54 1.58
N GLN A 46 20.20 -0.32 2.34
CA GLN A 46 18.85 -0.11 1.81
C GLN A 46 18.30 1.22 2.33
N PRO A 47 18.21 2.27 1.49
CA PRO A 47 17.64 3.54 1.91
C PRO A 47 16.11 3.41 1.98
N ASP A 48 15.59 3.35 3.22
CA ASP A 48 14.17 3.46 3.50
C ASP A 48 13.65 4.86 3.18
N ALA A 49 12.80 4.94 2.16
CA ALA A 49 12.12 6.14 1.66
C ALA A 49 11.10 6.77 2.64
N LEU A 50 11.08 6.34 3.90
CA LEU A 50 10.09 6.74 4.90
C LEU A 50 10.52 7.96 5.74
N THR A 51 11.79 8.39 5.68
CA THR A 51 12.28 9.52 6.48
C THR A 51 12.54 10.79 5.66
N ALA A 52 12.69 10.69 4.33
CA ALA A 52 12.87 11.86 3.46
C ALA A 52 11.57 12.69 3.31
N ALA A 53 10.41 12.07 3.55
CA ALA A 53 9.11 12.74 3.42
C ALA A 53 8.77 13.70 4.57
N THR A 54 9.48 13.66 5.70
CA THR A 54 9.16 14.50 6.87
C THR A 54 9.97 15.80 6.91
N LEU A 55 11.05 15.93 6.13
CA LEU A 55 11.89 17.14 6.11
C LEU A 55 12.06 17.78 4.72
N ALA A 56 11.42 17.26 3.67
CA ALA A 56 11.51 17.84 2.34
C ALA A 56 10.47 18.95 2.17
N ASN A 57 10.98 20.19 2.12
CA ASN A 57 10.31 21.39 1.66
C ASN A 57 9.40 21.10 0.43
N PRO A 58 8.13 21.55 0.37
CA PRO A 58 7.17 21.16 -0.68
C PRO A 58 7.53 21.56 -2.11
N GLU A 59 8.62 22.30 -2.32
CA GLU A 59 8.93 22.96 -3.58
C GLU A 59 10.02 22.29 -4.44
N GLN A 60 10.61 21.18 -3.98
CA GLN A 60 11.73 20.55 -4.70
C GLN A 60 11.59 19.02 -4.85
N VAL A 61 10.43 18.54 -5.31
CA VAL A 61 10.40 17.24 -6.01
C VAL A 61 10.83 17.52 -7.45
N THR A 62 12.14 17.49 -7.67
CA THR A 62 12.70 17.47 -9.01
C THR A 62 12.09 16.31 -9.78
N LYS A 63 11.34 16.70 -10.82
CA LYS A 63 10.76 15.94 -11.92
C LYS A 63 11.81 15.05 -12.61
N ALA A 64 12.23 13.97 -11.95
CA ALA A 64 12.78 12.82 -12.64
C ALA A 64 11.58 12.08 -13.23
N GLU A 65 11.36 12.26 -14.53
CA GLU A 65 10.23 11.71 -15.29
C GLU A 65 10.23 10.18 -15.24
N SER A 66 9.67 9.60 -14.18
CA SER A 66 9.26 8.21 -14.21
C SER A 66 7.90 8.15 -14.90
N ASP A 67 7.87 7.64 -16.13
CA ASP A 67 6.65 7.20 -16.85
C ASP A 67 5.98 5.99 -16.16
N TYR A 68 5.94 6.01 -14.84
CA TYR A 68 5.37 4.97 -14.00
C TYR A 68 3.85 5.05 -14.05
N ILE A 69 3.24 3.94 -14.43
CA ILE A 69 1.79 3.79 -14.58
C ILE A 69 1.33 2.70 -13.62
N LEU A 70 0.31 3.02 -12.82
CA LEU A 70 -0.34 2.08 -11.93
C LEU A 70 -1.70 1.69 -12.49
N ILE A 71 -1.91 0.40 -12.75
CA ILE A 71 -3.20 -0.15 -13.20
C ILE A 71 -3.87 -0.89 -12.05
N LEU A 72 -5.08 -0.47 -11.70
CA LEU A 72 -5.90 -1.04 -10.64
C LEU A 72 -7.02 -1.86 -11.27
N GLY A 73 -6.92 -3.18 -11.13
CA GLY A 73 -7.70 -4.19 -11.83
C GLY A 73 -7.10 -4.56 -13.20
N PHE A 74 -6.92 -5.86 -13.44
CA PHE A 74 -6.32 -6.45 -14.64
C PHE A 74 -7.19 -7.53 -15.28
N GLY A 75 -8.50 -7.31 -15.25
CA GLY A 75 -9.45 -8.04 -16.09
C GLY A 75 -9.39 -7.59 -17.57
N PRO A 76 -10.42 -7.91 -18.38
CA PRO A 76 -10.42 -7.63 -19.82
C PRO A 76 -10.24 -6.16 -20.22
N ALA A 77 -10.58 -5.20 -19.35
CA ALA A 77 -10.35 -3.78 -19.59
C ALA A 77 -8.90 -3.39 -19.27
N GLY A 78 -8.37 -3.80 -18.12
CA GLY A 78 -6.98 -3.57 -17.74
C GLY A 78 -5.99 -4.19 -18.72
N GLN A 79 -6.26 -5.41 -19.20
CA GLN A 79 -5.44 -6.09 -20.21
C GLN A 79 -5.38 -5.32 -21.54
N ARG A 80 -6.53 -4.82 -22.04
CA ARG A 80 -6.57 -4.00 -23.25
C ARG A 80 -5.75 -2.72 -23.09
N VAL A 81 -5.97 -2.00 -21.99
CA VAL A 81 -5.22 -0.76 -21.70
C VAL A 81 -3.72 -1.05 -21.62
N ALA A 82 -3.32 -2.09 -20.91
CA ALA A 82 -1.91 -2.47 -20.81
C ALA A 82 -1.31 -2.84 -22.17
N GLY A 83 -2.05 -3.57 -23.02
CA GLY A 83 -1.62 -3.88 -24.38
C GLY A 83 -1.37 -2.62 -25.21
N GLU A 84 -2.30 -1.66 -25.22
CA GLU A 84 -2.15 -0.39 -25.92
C GLU A 84 -0.97 0.43 -25.38
N LEU A 85 -0.81 0.51 -24.06
CA LEU A 85 0.31 1.21 -23.42
C LEU A 85 1.67 0.60 -23.82
N LEU A 86 1.75 -0.73 -23.87
CA LEU A 86 2.95 -1.43 -24.30
C LEU A 86 3.26 -1.18 -25.79
N GLN A 87 2.24 -1.12 -26.65
CA GLN A 87 2.41 -0.81 -28.08
C GLN A 87 2.99 0.58 -28.32
N VAL A 88 2.58 1.58 -27.52
CA VAL A 88 3.13 2.94 -27.60
C VAL A 88 4.45 3.12 -26.84
N GLY A 89 5.04 2.03 -26.33
CA GLY A 89 6.37 2.02 -25.72
C GLY A 89 6.41 2.29 -24.21
N LEU A 90 5.26 2.39 -23.54
CA LEU A 90 5.19 2.63 -22.09
C LEU A 90 5.30 1.30 -21.33
N LYS A 91 6.49 1.01 -20.81
CA LYS A 91 6.81 -0.29 -20.18
C LYS A 91 6.85 -0.28 -18.65
N LYS A 92 6.89 0.89 -18.01
CA LYS A 92 6.96 1.03 -16.54
C LYS A 92 5.55 0.92 -15.93
N ILE A 93 4.94 -0.25 -16.05
CA ILE A 93 3.57 -0.51 -15.59
C ILE A 93 3.60 -1.47 -14.39
N VAL A 94 2.91 -1.08 -13.32
CA VAL A 94 2.60 -1.94 -12.17
C VAL A 94 1.11 -2.19 -12.12
N VAL A 95 0.74 -3.44 -11.84
CA VAL A 95 -0.63 -3.92 -11.80
C VAL A 95 -0.98 -4.36 -10.38
N ILE A 96 -2.16 -3.96 -9.90
CA ILE A 96 -2.78 -4.48 -8.68
C ILE A 96 -4.09 -5.16 -9.04
N ASP A 97 -4.30 -6.39 -8.59
CA ASP A 97 -5.57 -7.11 -8.71
C ASP A 97 -5.75 -8.05 -7.50
N LEU A 98 -6.99 -8.43 -7.20
CA LEU A 98 -7.33 -9.42 -6.17
C LEU A 98 -7.32 -10.85 -6.72
N ASN A 99 -7.37 -11.02 -8.04
CA ASN A 99 -7.42 -12.31 -8.72
C ASN A 99 -6.02 -12.74 -9.18
N HIS A 100 -5.55 -13.88 -8.66
CA HIS A 100 -4.26 -14.47 -9.03
C HIS A 100 -4.12 -14.79 -10.51
N GLU A 101 -5.19 -15.20 -11.19
CA GLU A 101 -5.18 -15.48 -12.64
C GLU A 101 -4.90 -14.21 -13.44
N ASN A 102 -5.52 -13.10 -13.07
CA ASN A 102 -5.26 -11.80 -13.70
C ASN A 102 -3.80 -11.38 -13.51
N LEU A 103 -3.22 -11.62 -12.34
CA LEU A 103 -1.80 -11.34 -12.08
C LEU A 103 -0.87 -12.27 -12.86
N HIS A 104 -1.26 -13.52 -13.08
CA HIS A 104 -0.51 -14.44 -13.95
C HIS A 104 -0.47 -13.89 -15.38
N VAL A 105 -1.62 -13.45 -15.92
CA VAL A 105 -1.69 -12.81 -17.24
C VAL A 105 -0.86 -11.52 -17.27
N ALA A 106 -0.92 -10.69 -16.23
CA ALA A 106 -0.09 -9.48 -16.16
C ALA A 106 1.42 -9.78 -16.26
N ARG A 107 1.87 -10.85 -15.60
CA ARG A 107 3.28 -11.31 -15.69
C ARG A 107 3.63 -11.84 -17.08
N GLN A 108 2.69 -12.48 -17.78
CA GLN A 108 2.88 -12.90 -19.18
C GLN A 108 3.05 -11.70 -20.12
N TYR A 109 2.47 -10.55 -19.79
CA TYR A 109 2.70 -9.27 -20.48
C TYR A 109 4.06 -8.63 -20.12
N GLY A 110 4.85 -9.26 -19.23
CA GLY A 110 6.11 -8.72 -18.74
C GLY A 110 5.96 -7.60 -17.70
N LEU A 111 4.76 -7.46 -17.10
CA LEU A 111 4.47 -6.39 -16.14
C LEU A 111 4.76 -6.83 -14.71
N GLN A 112 5.06 -5.86 -13.85
CA GLN A 112 5.08 -6.08 -12.42
C GLN A 112 3.63 -6.21 -11.91
N ALA A 113 3.36 -7.25 -11.13
CA ALA A 113 2.00 -7.59 -10.71
C ALA A 113 1.98 -7.93 -9.22
N GLN A 114 1.14 -7.22 -8.46
CA GLN A 114 0.99 -7.33 -7.02
C GLN A 114 -0.44 -7.76 -6.67
N LEU A 115 -0.56 -8.68 -5.71
CA LEU A 115 -1.86 -9.06 -5.15
C LEU A 115 -2.23 -8.05 -4.07
N GLY A 116 -3.41 -7.44 -4.17
CA GLY A 116 -3.86 -6.51 -3.15
C GLY A 116 -5.21 -5.88 -3.44
N ASP A 117 -5.83 -5.36 -2.39
CA ASP A 117 -7.04 -4.56 -2.48
C ASP A 117 -6.66 -3.10 -2.65
N ALA A 118 -6.95 -2.54 -3.83
CA ALA A 118 -6.66 -1.15 -4.14
C ALA A 118 -7.47 -0.13 -3.31
N THR A 119 -8.43 -0.58 -2.49
CA THR A 119 -9.15 0.25 -1.52
C THR A 119 -8.38 0.46 -0.21
N GLN A 120 -7.29 -0.27 0.00
CA GLN A 120 -6.42 -0.14 1.17
C GLN A 120 -5.26 0.81 0.86
N ILE A 121 -4.98 1.75 1.77
CA ILE A 121 -3.95 2.77 1.60
C ILE A 121 -2.58 2.10 1.47
N GLU A 122 -2.30 1.13 2.33
CA GLU A 122 -1.02 0.41 2.41
C GLU A 122 -0.69 -0.29 1.09
N VAL A 123 -1.70 -0.83 0.40
CA VAL A 123 -1.55 -1.48 -0.90
C VAL A 123 -1.17 -0.45 -1.98
N LEU A 124 -1.81 0.72 -1.99
CA LEU A 124 -1.50 1.79 -2.94
C LEU A 124 -0.09 2.37 -2.69
N GLU A 125 0.29 2.54 -1.42
CA GLU A 125 1.62 3.03 -1.04
C GLU A 125 2.72 2.03 -1.44
N HIS A 126 2.53 0.75 -1.13
CA HIS A 126 3.46 -0.31 -1.51
C HIS A 126 3.61 -0.42 -3.03
N ALA A 127 2.51 -0.23 -3.76
CA ALA A 127 2.50 -0.13 -5.21
C ALA A 127 2.98 1.23 -5.74
N GLY A 128 3.63 2.06 -4.92
CA GLY A 128 4.33 3.26 -5.36
C GLY A 128 3.43 4.37 -5.88
N LEU A 129 2.20 4.51 -5.36
CA LEU A 129 1.25 5.57 -5.76
C LEU A 129 1.89 6.96 -5.83
N TYR A 130 2.70 7.34 -4.83
CA TYR A 130 3.35 8.65 -4.77
C TYR A 130 4.31 8.94 -5.94
N ARG A 131 4.80 7.89 -6.62
CA ARG A 131 5.69 8.00 -7.78
C ARG A 131 4.93 7.87 -9.10
N ALA A 132 3.62 7.61 -9.05
CA ALA A 132 2.83 7.38 -10.23
C ALA A 132 2.48 8.67 -10.94
N ARG A 133 2.87 8.74 -12.21
CA ARG A 133 2.45 9.81 -13.11
C ARG A 133 1.00 9.61 -13.55
N LEU A 134 0.59 8.36 -13.67
CA LEU A 134 -0.73 7.97 -14.14
C LEU A 134 -1.25 6.77 -13.33
N VAL A 135 -2.48 6.88 -12.86
CA VAL A 135 -3.24 5.79 -12.26
C VAL A 135 -4.44 5.50 -13.15
N ILE A 136 -4.65 4.22 -13.48
CA ILE A 136 -5.75 3.75 -14.32
C ILE A 136 -6.59 2.77 -13.51
N ILE A 137 -7.84 3.12 -13.23
CA ILE A 137 -8.80 2.28 -12.51
C ILE A 137 -9.69 1.58 -13.54
N THR A 138 -9.56 0.26 -13.67
CA THR A 138 -10.36 -0.54 -14.62
C THR A 138 -11.39 -1.45 -13.95
N LEU A 139 -11.49 -1.37 -12.63
CA LEU A 139 -12.44 -2.10 -11.80
C LEU A 139 -13.90 -1.85 -12.24
N PRO A 140 -14.75 -2.89 -12.28
CA PRO A 140 -16.11 -2.78 -12.79
C PRO A 140 -17.10 -2.09 -11.85
N SER A 141 -16.77 -1.97 -10.56
CA SER A 141 -17.66 -1.41 -9.53
C SER A 141 -17.50 0.11 -9.41
N PRO A 142 -18.56 0.91 -9.66
CA PRO A 142 -18.51 2.36 -9.49
C PRO A 142 -18.24 2.79 -8.05
N THR A 143 -18.74 2.04 -7.06
CA THR A 143 -18.55 2.34 -5.63
C THR A 143 -17.08 2.20 -5.25
N ILE A 144 -16.46 1.07 -5.62
CA ILE A 144 -15.03 0.84 -5.38
C ILE A 144 -14.20 1.88 -6.15
N GLY A 145 -14.55 2.16 -7.40
CA GLY A 145 -13.89 3.19 -8.21
C GLY A 145 -13.90 4.56 -7.53
N ARG A 146 -15.04 5.00 -6.99
CA ARG A 146 -15.15 6.28 -6.24
C ARG A 146 -14.30 6.31 -4.98
N GLN A 147 -14.27 5.20 -4.22
CA GLN A 147 -13.43 5.10 -3.03
C GLN A 147 -11.95 5.27 -3.39
N ILE A 148 -11.48 4.54 -4.41
CA ILE A 148 -10.10 4.63 -4.89
C ILE A 148 -9.79 6.03 -5.43
N ILE A 149 -10.72 6.66 -6.18
CA ILE A 149 -10.56 8.05 -6.63
C ILE A 149 -10.29 8.97 -5.42
N HIS A 150 -11.07 8.83 -4.35
CA HIS A 150 -10.92 9.67 -3.16
C HIS A 150 -9.55 9.46 -2.51
N LEU A 151 -9.13 8.20 -2.32
CA LEU A 151 -7.81 7.86 -1.76
C LEU A 151 -6.68 8.42 -2.62
N VAL A 152 -6.72 8.22 -3.93
CA VAL A 152 -5.69 8.72 -4.84
C VAL A 152 -5.62 10.25 -4.81
N ARG A 153 -6.78 10.93 -4.77
CA ARG A 153 -6.81 12.41 -4.68
C ARG A 153 -6.30 12.95 -3.35
N GLN A 154 -6.51 12.21 -2.25
CA GLN A 154 -6.00 12.57 -0.94
C GLN A 154 -4.49 12.36 -0.83
N LEU A 155 -3.98 11.22 -1.32
CA LEU A 155 -2.58 10.82 -1.16
C LEU A 155 -1.66 11.43 -2.23
N ALA A 156 -2.14 11.53 -3.48
CA ALA A 156 -1.36 11.96 -4.64
C ALA A 156 -2.18 12.90 -5.55
N PRO A 157 -2.50 14.13 -5.10
CA PRO A 157 -3.39 15.05 -5.81
C PRO A 157 -2.89 15.41 -7.22
N GLY A 158 -1.56 15.43 -7.44
CA GLY A 158 -0.93 15.76 -8.73
C GLY A 158 -0.92 14.62 -9.75
N THR A 159 -1.34 13.41 -9.39
CA THR A 159 -1.31 12.25 -10.29
C THR A 159 -2.49 12.28 -11.27
N SER A 160 -2.21 12.02 -12.56
CA SER A 160 -3.24 11.84 -13.57
C SER A 160 -4.05 10.59 -13.29
N LEU A 161 -5.37 10.67 -13.38
CA LEU A 161 -6.28 9.58 -13.01
C LEU A 161 -7.27 9.31 -14.13
N TYR A 162 -7.28 8.07 -14.63
CA TYR A 162 -8.19 7.60 -15.67
C TYR A 162 -9.05 6.51 -15.06
N VAL A 163 -10.36 6.64 -15.19
CA VAL A 163 -11.31 5.76 -14.50
C VAL A 163 -12.30 5.19 -15.49
N ARG A 164 -12.47 3.88 -15.45
CA ARG A 164 -13.53 3.21 -16.17
C ARG A 164 -14.88 3.59 -15.56
N CYS A 165 -15.70 4.28 -16.34
CA CYS A 165 -17.10 4.54 -16.01
C CYS A 165 -17.99 3.52 -16.74
N ARG A 166 -19.07 3.08 -16.09
CA ARG A 166 -20.16 2.33 -16.73
C ARG A 166 -21.30 3.30 -16.98
N TYR A 167 -21.75 3.39 -18.23
CA TYR A 167 -22.79 4.32 -18.65
C TYR A 167 -24.21 3.79 -18.36
N HIS A 168 -24.51 3.27 -17.17
CA HIS A 168 -25.90 2.92 -16.79
C HIS A 168 -26.00 2.96 -15.25
N LEU A 169 -26.99 3.67 -14.68
CA LEU A 169 -27.35 3.82 -13.23
C LEU A 169 -27.23 5.24 -12.63
N HIS A 170 -27.63 6.29 -13.36
CA HIS A 170 -28.10 7.54 -12.75
C HIS A 170 -29.31 8.05 -13.55
N HIS A 171 -30.45 7.40 -13.37
CA HIS A 171 -31.74 8.07 -13.57
C HIS A 171 -32.01 8.84 -12.27
N TRP A 172 -32.09 10.17 -12.38
CA TRP A 172 -32.37 11.10 -11.30
C TRP A 172 -33.87 11.13 -11.05
#